data_AF-A0A2K8SSQ9-F1
#
_entry.id   AF-A0A2K8SSQ9-F1
#
_cell.length_a   1.000
_cell.length_b   1.000
_cell.length_c   1.000
_cell.angle_alpha   90.00
_cell.angle_beta   90.00
_cell.angle_gamma   90.00
#
_symmetry.space_group_name_H-M   'P 1'
#
loop_
_entity.id
_entity.type
_entity.pdbx_description
1 polymer ?
#
loop_
_entity_poly.entity_id
_entity_poly.type
_entity_poly.pdbx_seq_one_letter_code
_entity_poly.pdbx_strand_id
1 'polypeptide(L)'
;MLFEFIPERNKIHSIHKIFSLFGDFKIFIFIFGLAIWAIIPLLGIVFILAYCQINISQNKILGNHKRVFNIFPILLVLFTITTYIASFEPFLDTIVYLDIYSGLHNETGLTIPDIELEPISFILPKYLSTLIGPSQLSFFFLQSLSMNTAFTVFSMLFMPNFYPLIILINVTTQGYYFQLFWMRQIYSWIFIIPAIYVDNFVIACLCIYVGYWTHKSSLMYIFGILPGIFKYKFINALNPLKSFSKYFNNKFGVIICFGLILLFSSVIMKSLLSFTSALSSFDGSVSQKLDTYGGGGDDSSFGDKIKNQIRPILDYTIISIFIFRSDLSKINRIHSKTNRRYIRWITTFFLLFLLYFGSLTYGFNLRITSIFFCIPGFFYIIALSSDKLDDVYS
;
A
#
# COMPACT_ATOMS: atom_id res chain seq x y z
N MET A 1 -0.95 25.61 -6.44
CA MET A 1 -0.89 25.26 -7.88
C MET A 1 -0.11 23.94 -8.09
N LEU A 2 -0.40 22.88 -7.30
CA LEU A 2 0.47 21.67 -7.27
C LEU A 2 -0.24 20.34 -7.58
N PHE A 3 -1.55 20.35 -7.83
CA PHE A 3 -2.26 19.18 -8.34
C PHE A 3 -3.36 19.67 -9.29
N GLU A 4 -3.02 19.88 -10.56
CA GLU A 4 -4.05 19.98 -11.60
C GLU A 4 -4.75 18.62 -11.68
N PHE A 5 -5.95 18.57 -11.10
CA PHE A 5 -6.89 17.47 -11.25
C PHE A 5 -7.37 17.46 -12.70
N ILE A 6 -6.80 16.56 -13.50
CA ILE A 6 -7.39 16.24 -14.79
C ILE A 6 -8.72 15.53 -14.48
N PRO A 7 -9.87 16.04 -14.95
CA PRO A 7 -11.11 15.30 -14.88
C PRO A 7 -10.96 14.07 -15.78
N GLU A 8 -10.84 12.88 -15.18
CA GLU A 8 -10.96 11.65 -15.95
C GLU A 8 -12.35 11.62 -16.60
N ARG A 9 -12.36 11.28 -17.91
CA ARG A 9 -13.53 11.21 -18.78
C ARG A 9 -14.78 10.72 -18.06
N ASN A 10 -15.94 11.28 -18.43
CA ASN A 10 -17.31 10.94 -18.07
C ASN A 10 -17.75 9.46 -18.30
N LYS A 11 -16.82 8.50 -18.34
CA LYS A 11 -17.15 7.09 -18.41
C LYS A 11 -17.56 6.61 -17.01
N ILE A 12 -18.83 6.24 -16.89
CA ILE A 12 -19.36 5.64 -15.66
C ILE A 12 -18.84 4.21 -15.58
N HIS A 13 -17.88 3.98 -14.67
CA HIS A 13 -17.31 2.68 -14.40
C HIS A 13 -18.40 1.69 -13.91
N SER A 14 -18.31 0.43 -14.31
CA SER A 14 -19.24 -0.65 -13.93
C SER A 14 -19.47 -0.76 -12.41
N ILE A 15 -18.43 -0.54 -11.60
CA ILE A 15 -18.52 -0.51 -10.14
C ILE A 15 -19.53 0.55 -9.68
N HIS A 16 -19.51 1.74 -10.28
CA HIS A 16 -20.47 2.78 -9.93
C HIS A 16 -21.90 2.38 -10.33
N LYS A 17 -22.08 1.68 -11.46
CA LYS A 17 -23.40 1.14 -11.83
C LYS A 17 -23.89 0.15 -10.77
N ILE A 18 -23.06 -0.82 -10.38
CA ILE A 18 -23.42 -1.81 -9.35
C ILE A 18 -23.80 -1.14 -8.03
N PHE A 19 -22.96 -0.24 -7.52
CA PHE A 19 -23.24 0.44 -6.25
C PHE A 19 -24.45 1.39 -6.33
N SER A 20 -24.73 1.96 -7.50
CA SER A 20 -25.92 2.81 -7.66
C SER A 20 -27.25 2.07 -7.60
N LEU A 21 -27.27 0.77 -7.91
CA LEU A 21 -28.47 -0.07 -7.78
C LEU A 21 -28.93 -0.17 -6.32
N PHE A 22 -28.00 -0.05 -5.37
CA PHE A 22 -28.31 -0.02 -3.93
C PHE A 22 -28.68 1.37 -3.42
N GLY A 23 -28.86 2.31 -4.34
CA GLY A 23 -29.13 3.71 -4.06
C GLY A 23 -30.33 3.96 -3.16
N ASP A 24 -31.42 3.23 -3.41
CA ASP A 24 -32.68 3.36 -2.66
C ASP A 24 -32.53 2.84 -1.22
N PHE A 25 -31.60 1.90 -1.00
CA PHE A 25 -31.32 1.31 0.31
C PHE A 25 -30.22 2.04 1.10
N LYS A 26 -29.67 3.16 0.59
CA LYS A 26 -28.49 3.80 1.18
C LYS A 26 -28.67 4.20 2.66
N ILE A 27 -29.83 4.75 3.01
CA ILE A 27 -30.12 5.22 4.37
C ILE A 27 -30.25 4.02 5.30
N PHE A 28 -30.92 2.96 4.84
CA PHE A 28 -31.01 1.70 5.57
C PHE A 28 -29.62 1.11 5.83
N ILE A 29 -28.75 1.03 4.81
CA ILE A 29 -27.37 0.54 4.94
C ILE A 29 -26.59 1.38 5.96
N PHE A 30 -26.77 2.70 5.96
CA PHE A 30 -26.12 3.58 6.93
C PHE A 30 -26.60 3.34 8.36
N ILE A 31 -27.91 3.32 8.60
CA ILE A 31 -28.48 3.09 9.93
C ILE A 31 -28.11 1.69 10.44
N PHE A 32 -28.22 0.68 9.59
CA PHE A 32 -27.81 -0.68 9.90
C PHE A 32 -26.31 -0.75 10.22
N GLY A 33 -25.48 -0.05 9.45
CA GLY A 33 -24.05 0.07 9.71
C GLY A 33 -23.71 0.74 11.04
N LEU A 34 -24.45 1.80 11.42
CA LEU A 34 -24.30 2.45 12.73
C LEU A 34 -24.76 1.54 13.87
N ALA A 35 -25.85 0.80 13.69
CA ALA A 35 -26.33 -0.17 14.68
C ALA A 35 -25.30 -1.29 14.90
N ILE A 36 -24.77 -1.87 13.82
CA ILE A 36 -23.68 -2.84 13.92
C ILE A 36 -22.45 -2.20 14.55
N TRP A 37 -22.07 -0.98 14.15
CA TRP A 37 -20.92 -0.28 14.71
C TRP A 37 -21.04 -0.08 16.23
N ALA A 38 -22.24 0.22 16.74
CA ALA A 38 -22.47 0.36 18.18
C ALA A 38 -22.25 -0.95 18.96
N ILE A 39 -22.45 -2.12 18.31
CA ILE A 39 -22.27 -3.43 18.94
C ILE A 39 -20.85 -3.97 18.69
N ILE A 40 -20.41 -3.95 17.43
CA ILE A 40 -19.12 -4.45 16.93
C ILE A 40 -18.53 -3.37 15.99
N PRO A 41 -17.78 -2.39 16.54
CA PRO A 41 -17.30 -1.23 15.78
C PRO A 41 -16.57 -1.58 14.48
N LEU A 42 -15.68 -2.57 14.50
CA LEU A 42 -14.93 -2.99 13.31
C LEU A 42 -15.81 -3.58 12.20
N LEU A 43 -16.83 -4.35 12.55
CA LEU A 43 -17.76 -4.91 11.56
C LEU A 43 -18.63 -3.82 10.94
N GLY A 44 -19.02 -2.82 11.74
CA GLY A 44 -19.81 -1.68 11.29
C GLY A 44 -19.11 -0.85 10.21
N ILE A 45 -17.77 -0.75 10.26
CA ILE A 45 -16.97 -0.03 9.25
C ILE A 45 -17.29 -0.49 7.82
N VAL A 46 -17.53 -1.80 7.62
CA VAL A 46 -17.83 -2.36 6.28
C VAL A 46 -19.06 -1.70 5.68
N PHE A 47 -20.15 -1.62 6.45
CA PHE A 47 -21.42 -1.03 6.00
C PHE A 47 -21.33 0.49 5.87
N ILE A 48 -20.61 1.15 6.78
CA ILE A 48 -20.38 2.60 6.74
C ILE A 48 -19.60 2.99 5.48
N LEU A 49 -18.55 2.24 5.11
CA LEU A 49 -17.79 2.47 3.88
C LEU A 49 -18.59 2.11 2.64
N ALA A 50 -19.42 1.05 2.69
CA ALA A 50 -20.35 0.72 1.61
C ALA A 50 -21.33 1.86 1.35
N TYR A 51 -21.92 2.46 2.40
CA TYR A 51 -22.75 3.66 2.28
C TYR A 51 -22.01 4.81 1.58
N CYS A 52 -20.77 5.09 1.98
CA CYS A 52 -19.95 6.12 1.33
C CYS A 52 -19.76 5.84 -0.17
N GLN A 53 -19.49 4.58 -0.55
CA GLN A 53 -19.31 4.18 -1.95
C GLN A 53 -20.60 4.29 -2.76
N ILE A 54 -21.75 3.91 -2.19
CA ILE A 54 -23.08 4.06 -2.81
C ILE A 54 -23.36 5.55 -3.08
N ASN A 55 -23.12 6.40 -2.08
CA ASN A 55 -23.36 7.83 -2.20
C ASN A 55 -22.48 8.47 -3.31
N ILE A 56 -21.19 8.12 -3.38
CA ILE A 56 -20.30 8.56 -4.46
C ILE A 56 -20.80 8.09 -5.82
N SER A 57 -21.23 6.83 -5.90
CA SER A 57 -21.67 6.22 -7.15
C SER A 57 -22.96 6.83 -7.68
N GLN A 58 -23.96 7.07 -6.82
CA GLN A 58 -25.18 7.79 -7.19
C GLN A 58 -24.88 9.21 -7.67
N ASN A 59 -24.07 9.95 -6.92
CA ASN A 59 -23.70 11.32 -7.25
C ASN A 59 -22.99 11.41 -8.61
N LYS A 60 -22.12 10.43 -8.92
CA LYS A 60 -21.45 10.36 -10.22
C LYS A 60 -22.40 10.06 -11.38
N ILE A 61 -23.42 9.23 -11.17
CA ILE A 61 -24.43 8.93 -12.21
C ILE A 61 -25.39 10.11 -12.40
N LEU A 62 -25.78 10.78 -11.32
CA LEU A 62 -26.70 11.92 -11.35
C LEU A 62 -26.01 13.24 -11.72
N GLY A 63 -24.68 13.26 -11.90
CA GLY A 63 -23.91 14.47 -12.18
C GLY A 63 -23.81 15.46 -11.01
N ASN A 64 -24.17 15.03 -9.79
CA ASN A 64 -24.18 15.88 -8.61
C ASN A 64 -22.84 15.80 -7.86
N HIS A 65 -22.18 16.93 -7.60
CA HIS A 65 -20.87 16.97 -6.94
C HIS A 65 -20.92 17.24 -5.42
N LYS A 66 -22.03 16.95 -4.73
CA LYS A 66 -22.14 17.20 -3.28
C LYS A 66 -21.28 16.21 -2.46
N ARG A 67 -20.05 16.61 -2.12
CA ARG A 67 -19.05 15.80 -1.37
C ARG A 67 -19.26 15.79 0.15
N VAL A 68 -20.09 16.68 0.70
CA VAL A 68 -20.14 16.99 2.14
C VAL A 68 -20.71 15.83 2.99
N PHE A 69 -21.55 14.96 2.42
CA PHE A 69 -22.27 13.92 3.17
C PHE A 69 -21.42 12.72 3.64
N ASN A 70 -20.18 12.57 3.17
CA ASN A 70 -19.34 11.43 3.56
C ASN A 70 -18.29 11.77 4.65
N ILE A 71 -18.16 13.03 5.07
CA ILE A 71 -17.12 13.42 6.03
C ILE A 71 -17.34 12.74 7.39
N PHE A 72 -18.55 12.83 7.93
CA PHE A 72 -18.87 12.22 9.23
C PHE A 72 -18.64 10.69 9.25
N PRO A 73 -19.19 9.90 8.30
CA PRO A 73 -18.88 8.47 8.19
C PRO A 73 -17.39 8.16 8.18
N ILE A 74 -16.58 8.95 7.46
CA ILE A 74 -15.16 8.69 7.36
C ILE A 74 -14.40 9.07 8.63
N LEU A 75 -14.77 10.16 9.29
CA LEU A 75 -14.22 10.49 10.61
C LEU A 75 -14.52 9.39 11.63
N LEU A 76 -15.74 8.82 11.59
CA LEU A 76 -16.12 7.69 12.44
C LEU A 76 -15.24 6.46 12.19
N VAL A 77 -15.03 6.12 10.91
CA VAL A 77 -14.15 5.01 10.50
C VAL A 77 -12.71 5.25 10.96
N LEU A 78 -12.17 6.44 10.70
CA LEU A 78 -10.82 6.84 11.09
C LEU A 78 -10.64 6.71 12.61
N PHE A 79 -11.55 7.28 13.40
CA PHE A 79 -11.49 7.23 14.85
C PHE A 79 -11.57 5.80 15.40
N THR A 80 -12.42 4.96 14.81
CA THR A 80 -12.58 3.55 15.21
C THR A 80 -11.29 2.76 14.99
N ILE A 81 -10.69 2.89 13.80
CA ILE A 81 -9.44 2.19 13.45
C ILE A 81 -8.29 2.68 14.34
N THR A 82 -8.17 3.99 14.52
CA THR A 82 -7.12 4.59 15.35
C THR A 82 -7.20 4.10 16.78
N THR A 83 -8.40 4.12 17.37
CA THR A 83 -8.61 3.66 18.75
C THR A 83 -8.33 2.17 18.88
N TYR A 84 -8.79 1.36 17.93
CA TYR A 84 -8.57 -0.07 17.95
C TYR A 84 -7.07 -0.43 17.90
N ILE A 85 -6.31 0.17 16.99
CA ILE A 85 -4.89 -0.14 16.86
C ILE A 85 -4.07 0.43 18.03
N ALA A 86 -4.45 1.60 18.54
CA ALA A 86 -3.81 2.16 19.74
C ALA A 86 -4.05 1.33 21.01
N SER A 87 -5.09 0.48 21.03
CA SER A 87 -5.41 -0.38 22.17
C SER A 87 -4.61 -1.69 22.22
N PHE A 88 -3.79 -1.98 21.20
CA PHE A 88 -2.99 -3.19 21.19
C PHE A 88 -1.89 -3.17 22.26
N GLU A 89 -1.69 -4.34 22.86
CA GLU A 89 -0.57 -4.57 23.77
C GLU A 89 0.75 -4.49 23.00
N PRO A 90 1.77 -3.80 23.56
CA PRO A 90 3.06 -3.68 22.91
C PRO A 90 3.79 -5.03 22.90
N PHE A 91 4.39 -5.35 21.75
CA PHE A 91 5.28 -6.49 21.57
C PHE A 91 6.46 -6.14 20.65
N LEU A 92 7.61 -6.82 20.86
CA LEU A 92 8.80 -6.74 20.01
C LEU A 92 9.22 -5.30 19.69
N ASP A 93 9.28 -4.90 18.40
CA ASP A 93 9.69 -3.57 17.94
C ASP A 93 8.91 -2.42 18.60
N THR A 94 7.64 -2.63 18.97
CA THR A 94 6.85 -1.56 19.62
C THR A 94 7.33 -1.25 21.04
N ILE A 95 7.93 -2.22 21.74
CA ILE A 95 8.54 -2.00 23.06
C ILE A 95 9.77 -1.10 22.90
N VAL A 96 10.63 -1.40 21.91
CA VAL A 96 11.80 -0.58 21.60
C VAL A 96 11.40 0.86 21.27
N TYR A 97 10.31 1.05 20.52
CA TYR A 97 9.80 2.38 20.20
C TYR A 97 9.28 3.13 21.43
N LEU A 98 8.66 2.44 22.39
CA LEU A 98 8.23 3.04 23.65
C LEU A 98 9.40 3.43 24.55
N ASP A 99 10.43 2.59 24.63
CA ASP A 99 11.63 2.89 25.41
C ASP A 99 12.30 4.18 24.88
N ILE A 100 12.45 4.28 23.55
CA ILE A 100 12.92 5.50 22.89
C ILE A 100 12.03 6.69 23.24
N TYR A 101 10.71 6.53 23.09
CA TYR A 101 9.75 7.62 23.35
C TYR A 101 9.81 8.12 24.79
N SER A 102 9.97 7.22 25.76
CA SER A 102 10.10 7.56 27.18
C SER A 102 11.36 8.38 27.45
N GLY A 103 12.47 8.07 26.75
CA GLY A 103 13.72 8.82 26.83
C GLY A 103 13.66 10.22 26.24
N LEU A 104 12.83 10.44 25.20
CA LEU A 104 12.72 11.73 24.50
C LEU A 104 12.27 12.89 25.40
N HIS A 105 11.50 12.60 26.46
CA HIS A 105 11.03 13.62 27.40
C HIS A 105 12.19 14.37 28.08
N ASN A 106 13.30 13.68 28.31
CA ASN A 106 14.47 14.22 29.02
C ASN A 106 15.47 14.93 28.09
N GLU A 107 15.26 14.89 26.77
CA GLU A 107 16.16 15.48 25.80
C GLU A 107 15.77 16.91 25.40
N THR A 108 16.70 17.86 25.58
CA THR A 108 16.51 19.27 25.19
C THR A 108 16.79 19.52 23.70
N GLY A 109 15.91 20.24 23.01
CA GLY A 109 16.11 20.70 21.62
C GLY A 109 15.61 19.71 20.55
N LEU A 110 16.13 19.78 19.32
CA LEU A 110 15.86 18.81 18.24
C LEU A 110 16.90 17.68 18.20
N THR A 111 17.61 17.41 19.30
CA THR A 111 18.40 16.20 19.42
C THR A 111 17.43 15.03 19.34
N ILE A 112 17.56 14.24 18.29
CA ILE A 112 16.91 12.93 18.24
C ILE A 112 18.02 12.00 18.68
N PRO A 113 17.80 11.12 19.67
CA PRO A 113 18.82 10.20 20.13
C PRO A 113 19.42 9.49 18.91
N ASP A 114 20.71 9.16 19.01
CA ASP A 114 21.53 8.60 17.94
C ASP A 114 21.08 7.17 17.59
N ILE A 115 19.84 7.05 17.13
CA ILE A 115 19.23 5.85 16.59
C ILE A 115 19.68 5.86 15.15
N GLU A 116 20.65 5.01 14.83
CA GLU A 116 21.25 4.81 13.51
C GLU A 116 20.25 4.98 12.33
N LEU A 117 20.02 6.24 11.96
CA LEU A 117 19.47 6.81 10.72
C LEU A 117 17.94 6.85 10.45
N GLU A 118 17.03 6.67 11.41
CA GLU A 118 15.56 6.70 11.10
C GLU A 118 14.70 7.70 11.93
N PRO A 119 15.12 8.98 12.02
CA PRO A 119 14.58 9.95 12.99
C PRO A 119 13.14 10.41 12.72
N ILE A 120 12.67 10.35 11.48
CA ILE A 120 11.42 11.02 11.09
C ILE A 120 10.20 10.50 11.85
N SER A 121 10.19 9.20 12.17
CA SER A 121 9.09 8.57 12.91
C SER A 121 8.95 9.07 14.36
N PHE A 122 9.97 9.75 14.89
CA PHE A 122 10.04 10.25 16.27
C PHE A 122 9.97 11.78 16.39
N ILE A 123 9.94 12.52 15.27
CA ILE A 123 9.79 13.99 15.30
C ILE A 123 8.48 14.39 15.98
N LEU A 124 7.34 13.86 15.52
CA LEU A 124 6.03 14.19 16.07
C LEU A 124 5.85 13.66 17.51
N PRO A 125 6.25 12.42 17.84
CA PRO A 125 6.31 11.96 19.22
C PRO A 125 7.12 12.86 20.14
N LYS A 126 8.26 13.39 19.70
CA LYS A 126 9.07 14.28 20.56
C LYS A 126 8.23 15.47 21.05
N TYR A 127 7.52 16.16 20.16
CA TYR A 127 6.61 17.24 20.55
C TYR A 127 5.46 16.79 21.46
N LEU A 128 4.96 15.56 21.27
CA LEU A 128 3.93 15.02 22.15
C LEU A 128 4.47 14.74 23.56
N SER A 129 5.67 14.16 23.65
CA SER A 129 6.32 13.80 24.93
C SER A 129 6.59 15.01 25.80
N THR A 130 6.85 16.17 25.20
CA THR A 130 7.05 17.43 25.94
C THR A 130 5.73 18.06 26.39
N LEU A 131 4.63 17.85 25.66
CA LEU A 131 3.32 18.43 25.97
C LEU A 131 2.50 17.61 26.98
N ILE A 132 2.48 16.29 26.82
CA ILE A 132 1.56 15.38 27.55
C ILE A 132 2.34 14.37 28.42
N GLY A 133 3.67 14.37 28.33
CA GLY A 133 4.53 13.41 29.02
C GLY A 133 4.67 12.07 28.28
N PRO A 134 5.44 11.11 28.84
CA PRO A 134 5.78 9.84 28.19
C PRO A 134 4.67 8.78 28.28
N SER A 135 3.42 9.15 28.01
CA SER A 135 2.29 8.20 28.03
C SER A 135 2.30 7.27 26.82
N GLN A 136 2.33 5.95 27.08
CA GLN A 136 2.26 4.91 26.05
C GLN A 136 1.00 5.03 25.18
N LEU A 137 -0.17 5.23 25.81
CA LEU A 137 -1.43 5.34 25.08
C LEU A 137 -1.41 6.56 24.16
N SER A 138 -0.88 7.68 24.64
CA SER A 138 -0.76 8.92 23.85
C SER A 138 0.17 8.72 22.65
N PHE A 139 1.29 8.01 22.83
CA PHE A 139 2.20 7.65 21.75
C PHE A 139 1.51 6.79 20.69
N PHE A 140 0.90 5.67 21.08
CA PHE A 140 0.23 4.78 20.13
C PHE A 140 -0.97 5.41 19.46
N PHE A 141 -1.75 6.22 20.18
CA PHE A 141 -2.86 6.95 19.60
C PHE A 141 -2.39 7.96 18.56
N LEU A 142 -1.34 8.75 18.85
CA LEU A 142 -0.77 9.69 17.91
C LEU A 142 -0.24 9.01 16.65
N GLN A 143 0.55 7.95 16.82
CA GLN A 143 1.16 7.19 15.72
C GLN A 143 0.09 6.52 14.85
N SER A 144 -0.92 5.94 15.49
CA SER A 144 -2.04 5.38 14.75
C SER A 144 -2.84 6.47 14.03
N LEU A 145 -3.10 7.60 14.68
CA LEU A 145 -3.85 8.70 14.08
C LEU A 145 -3.13 9.28 12.86
N SER A 146 -1.82 9.51 12.96
CA SER A 146 -1.01 10.07 11.87
C SER A 146 -1.01 9.18 10.63
N MET A 147 -0.74 7.88 10.81
CA MET A 147 -0.71 6.90 9.72
C MET A 147 -2.08 6.73 9.06
N ASN A 148 -3.13 6.55 9.86
CA ASN A 148 -4.49 6.35 9.32
C ASN A 148 -5.05 7.62 8.66
N THR A 149 -4.70 8.80 9.19
CA THR A 149 -5.05 10.08 8.55
C THR A 149 -4.35 10.20 7.21
N ALA A 150 -3.06 9.91 7.13
CA ALA A 150 -2.31 9.96 5.87
C ALA A 150 -2.93 9.04 4.81
N PHE A 151 -3.21 7.77 5.14
CA PHE A 151 -3.79 6.83 4.18
C PHE A 151 -5.22 7.18 3.78
N THR A 152 -6.03 7.69 4.70
CA THR A 152 -7.39 8.17 4.41
C THR A 152 -7.35 9.37 3.47
N VAL A 153 -6.52 10.36 3.77
CA VAL A 153 -6.35 11.57 2.95
C VAL A 153 -5.81 11.20 1.57
N PHE A 154 -4.80 10.34 1.47
CA PHE A 154 -4.27 9.88 0.19
C PHE A 154 -5.31 9.12 -0.63
N SER A 155 -6.12 8.27 0.00
CA SER A 155 -7.22 7.59 -0.69
C SER A 155 -8.19 8.60 -1.29
N MET A 156 -8.58 9.63 -0.53
CA MET A 156 -9.49 10.69 -1.01
C MET A 156 -8.87 11.58 -2.10
N LEU A 157 -7.60 11.94 -1.97
CA LEU A 157 -6.91 12.83 -2.90
C LEU A 157 -6.58 12.11 -4.21
N PHE A 158 -5.99 10.93 -4.13
CA PHE A 158 -5.46 10.24 -5.30
C PHE A 158 -6.49 9.34 -5.99
N MET A 159 -7.52 8.88 -5.26
CA MET A 159 -8.54 7.98 -5.79
C MET A 159 -9.96 8.39 -5.33
N PRO A 160 -10.39 9.63 -5.60
CA PRO A 160 -11.63 10.21 -5.06
C PRO A 160 -12.91 9.43 -5.43
N ASN A 161 -12.89 8.67 -6.52
CA ASN A 161 -14.04 7.89 -6.98
C ASN A 161 -14.18 6.53 -6.26
N PHE A 162 -13.10 6.05 -5.64
CA PHE A 162 -13.02 4.69 -5.07
C PHE A 162 -12.41 4.67 -3.66
N TYR A 163 -12.21 5.84 -3.04
CA TYR A 163 -11.56 5.92 -1.72
C TYR A 163 -12.22 5.06 -0.64
N PRO A 164 -13.57 4.92 -0.54
CA PRO A 164 -14.16 4.05 0.46
C PRO A 164 -13.79 2.58 0.26
N LEU A 165 -13.71 2.13 -1.00
CA LEU A 165 -13.29 0.76 -1.33
C LEU A 165 -11.82 0.52 -1.00
N ILE A 166 -10.95 1.51 -1.26
CA ILE A 166 -9.52 1.40 -0.94
C ILE A 166 -9.31 1.27 0.57
N ILE A 167 -9.99 2.14 1.34
CA ILE A 167 -9.96 2.07 2.80
C ILE A 167 -10.51 0.71 3.27
N LEU A 168 -11.61 0.25 2.70
CA LEU A 168 -12.22 -1.04 3.06
C LEU A 168 -11.26 -2.21 2.81
N ILE A 169 -10.59 -2.26 1.66
CA ILE A 169 -9.62 -3.31 1.33
C ILE A 169 -8.45 -3.29 2.31
N ASN A 170 -7.92 -2.11 2.64
CA ASN A 170 -6.84 -1.97 3.62
C ASN A 170 -7.29 -2.47 5.00
N VAL A 171 -8.39 -1.95 5.54
CA VAL A 171 -8.88 -2.27 6.89
C VAL A 171 -9.29 -3.73 7.04
N THR A 172 -9.74 -4.38 5.96
CA THR A 172 -10.08 -5.82 6.00
C THR A 172 -8.87 -6.74 5.84
N THR A 173 -7.65 -6.19 5.78
CA THR A 173 -6.41 -6.94 5.68
C THR A 173 -5.71 -6.99 7.04
N GLN A 174 -5.34 -8.19 7.49
CA GLN A 174 -4.70 -8.39 8.81
C GLN A 174 -3.43 -7.53 8.97
N GLY A 175 -2.67 -7.37 7.88
CA GLY A 175 -1.48 -6.53 7.84
C GLY A 175 -1.69 -5.10 8.28
N TYR A 176 -2.83 -4.51 7.94
CA TYR A 176 -3.12 -3.13 8.27
C TYR A 176 -3.05 -2.84 9.78
N TYR A 177 -3.39 -3.84 10.59
CA TYR A 177 -3.36 -3.75 12.05
C TYR A 177 -1.94 -3.88 12.64
N PHE A 178 -0.95 -4.36 11.88
CA PHE A 178 0.46 -4.39 12.28
C PHE A 178 1.19 -3.05 12.07
N GLN A 179 0.48 -1.97 11.77
CA GLN A 179 1.09 -0.67 11.46
C GLN A 179 1.99 -0.11 12.56
N LEU A 180 1.67 -0.31 13.85
CA LEU A 180 2.52 0.16 14.95
C LEU A 180 3.78 -0.70 15.09
N PHE A 181 3.66 -2.01 14.85
CA PHE A 181 4.79 -2.93 14.85
C PHE A 181 5.78 -2.62 13.74
N TRP A 182 5.30 -2.31 12.53
CA TRP A 182 6.12 -1.88 11.39
C TRP A 182 6.10 -0.37 11.16
N MET A 183 6.03 0.42 12.25
CA MET A 183 5.85 1.86 12.19
C MET A 183 6.84 2.55 11.25
N ARG A 184 8.13 2.23 11.35
CA ARG A 184 9.19 2.84 10.53
C ARG A 184 8.96 2.59 9.04
N GLN A 185 8.62 1.36 8.67
CA GLN A 185 8.29 1.01 7.30
C GLN A 185 7.03 1.75 6.85
N ILE A 186 5.94 1.71 7.63
CA ILE A 186 4.66 2.35 7.27
C ILE A 186 4.79 3.87 7.14
N TYR A 187 5.61 4.51 7.97
CA TYR A 187 5.92 5.93 7.84
C TYR A 187 6.63 6.26 6.53
N SER A 188 7.49 5.36 6.02
CA SER A 188 8.12 5.59 4.72
C SER A 188 7.12 5.61 3.56
N TRP A 189 5.98 4.91 3.71
CA TRP A 189 4.88 4.94 2.73
C TRP A 189 4.14 6.24 2.67
N ILE A 190 4.15 7.01 3.76
CA ILE A 190 3.60 8.35 3.75
C ILE A 190 4.32 9.20 2.69
N PHE A 191 5.58 8.89 2.37
CA PHE A 191 6.36 9.57 1.33
C PHE A 191 6.39 8.83 -0.01
N ILE A 192 6.42 7.50 -0.02
CA ILE A 192 6.50 6.72 -1.26
C ILE A 192 5.20 6.80 -2.07
N ILE A 193 4.02 6.79 -1.43
CA ILE A 193 2.73 6.88 -2.15
C ILE A 193 2.65 8.20 -2.95
N PRO A 194 2.86 9.40 -2.35
CA PRO A 194 2.93 10.63 -3.12
C PRO A 194 3.97 10.61 -4.24
N ALA A 195 5.15 10.01 -4.01
CA ALA A 195 6.20 9.91 -5.02
C ALA A 195 5.73 9.21 -6.31
N ILE A 196 4.87 8.19 -6.18
CA ILE A 196 4.27 7.48 -7.32
C ILE A 196 3.35 8.41 -8.12
N TYR A 197 2.59 9.28 -7.45
CA TYR A 197 1.61 10.20 -8.09
C TYR A 197 2.21 11.50 -8.64
N VAL A 198 3.37 11.95 -8.14
CA VAL A 198 4.00 13.21 -8.56
C VAL A 198 4.69 13.07 -9.92
N ASP A 199 4.32 13.90 -10.89
CA ASP A 199 4.88 13.83 -12.25
C ASP A 199 6.35 14.30 -12.32
N ASN A 200 6.75 15.23 -11.45
CA ASN A 200 8.12 15.74 -11.40
C ASN A 200 9.04 14.70 -10.74
N PHE A 201 10.00 14.19 -11.51
CA PHE A 201 10.94 13.16 -11.03
C PHE A 201 11.81 13.64 -9.86
N VAL A 202 12.25 14.90 -9.86
CA VAL A 202 13.05 15.45 -8.76
C VAL A 202 12.24 15.44 -7.46
N ILE A 203 10.98 15.89 -7.52
CA ILE A 203 10.10 15.88 -6.36
C ILE A 203 9.80 14.44 -5.91
N ALA A 204 9.57 13.51 -6.84
CA ALA A 204 9.37 12.10 -6.50
C ALA A 204 10.60 11.48 -5.82
N CYS A 205 11.81 11.79 -6.30
CA CYS A 205 13.06 11.36 -5.67
C CYS A 205 13.27 12.01 -4.30
N LEU A 206 12.93 13.30 -4.15
CA LEU A 206 12.96 13.97 -2.85
C LEU A 206 12.00 13.30 -1.86
N CYS A 207 10.79 12.92 -2.28
CA CYS A 207 9.88 12.15 -1.44
C CYS A 207 10.50 10.81 -1.01
N ILE A 208 11.09 10.04 -1.94
CA ILE A 208 11.77 8.79 -1.57
C ILE A 208 12.97 9.06 -0.63
N TYR A 209 13.71 10.13 -0.86
CA TYR A 209 14.84 10.52 -0.02
C TYR A 209 14.40 10.87 1.40
N VAL A 210 13.27 11.56 1.56
CA VAL A 210 12.66 11.75 2.89
C VAL A 210 12.22 10.39 3.47
N GLY A 211 11.64 9.50 2.66
CA GLY A 211 11.34 8.13 3.07
C GLY A 211 12.55 7.31 3.52
N TYR A 212 13.75 7.57 3.00
CA TYR A 212 14.99 6.93 3.44
C TYR A 212 15.29 7.24 4.91
N TRP A 213 15.01 8.46 5.36
CA TRP A 213 15.15 8.89 6.76
C TRP A 213 14.03 8.39 7.69
N THR A 214 13.01 7.71 7.15
CA THR A 214 12.08 6.89 7.95
C THR A 214 12.45 5.42 7.96
N HIS A 215 12.91 4.89 6.83
CA HIS A 215 13.35 3.51 6.70
C HIS A 215 14.33 3.36 5.54
N LYS A 216 15.54 2.85 5.77
CA LYS A 216 16.63 2.81 4.77
C LYS A 216 16.25 2.08 3.49
N SER A 217 15.43 1.02 3.60
CA SER A 217 15.02 0.24 2.43
C SER A 217 14.20 1.04 1.42
N SER A 218 13.71 2.23 1.78
CA SER A 218 12.89 3.07 0.91
C SER A 218 13.60 3.48 -0.40
N LEU A 219 14.94 3.49 -0.43
CA LEU A 219 15.70 3.76 -1.65
C LEU A 219 15.41 2.78 -2.78
N MET A 220 15.01 1.54 -2.48
CA MET A 220 14.68 0.56 -3.52
C MET A 220 13.49 0.99 -4.38
N TYR A 221 12.60 1.86 -3.87
CA TYR A 221 11.46 2.35 -4.62
C TYR A 221 11.84 3.33 -5.73
N ILE A 222 13.10 3.79 -5.79
CA ILE A 222 13.63 4.50 -6.96
C ILE A 222 13.51 3.60 -8.20
N PHE A 223 13.78 2.30 -8.08
CA PHE A 223 13.58 1.32 -9.16
C PHE A 223 12.11 1.16 -9.56
N GLY A 224 11.18 1.37 -8.63
CA GLY A 224 9.74 1.44 -8.93
C GLY A 224 9.36 2.68 -9.75
N ILE A 225 9.99 3.83 -9.50
CA ILE A 225 9.65 5.10 -10.16
C ILE A 225 10.33 5.27 -11.53
N LEU A 226 11.57 4.78 -11.66
CA LEU A 226 12.44 4.95 -12.84
C LEU A 226 11.79 4.53 -14.18
N PRO A 227 11.10 3.39 -14.30
CA PRO A 227 10.48 2.97 -15.56
C PRO A 227 9.40 3.94 -16.07
N GLY A 228 8.79 4.73 -15.17
CA GLY A 228 7.87 5.80 -15.56
C GLY A 228 8.53 6.90 -16.40
N ILE A 229 9.85 7.08 -16.29
CA ILE A 229 10.64 8.03 -17.09
C ILE A 229 10.96 7.41 -18.46
N PHE A 230 11.45 6.17 -18.47
CA PHE A 230 11.82 5.42 -19.68
C PHE A 230 10.66 4.64 -20.29
N LYS A 231 9.45 5.19 -20.20
CA LYS A 231 8.19 4.54 -20.57
C LYS A 231 8.24 3.82 -21.92
N TYR A 232 8.76 4.45 -22.96
CA TYR A 232 8.78 3.85 -24.31
C TYR A 232 9.70 2.62 -24.40
N LYS A 233 10.87 2.67 -23.75
CA LYS A 233 11.79 1.52 -23.69
C LYS A 233 11.20 0.40 -22.82
N PHE A 234 10.55 0.75 -21.71
CA PHE A 234 9.92 -0.21 -20.82
C PHE A 234 8.72 -0.91 -21.47
N ILE A 235 7.83 -0.17 -22.13
CA ILE A 235 6.70 -0.76 -22.88
C ILE A 235 7.22 -1.67 -24.01
N ASN A 236 8.28 -1.26 -24.71
CA ASN A 236 8.89 -2.12 -25.73
C ASN A 236 9.51 -3.39 -25.13
N ALA A 237 10.10 -3.33 -23.94
CA ALA A 237 10.58 -4.50 -23.20
C ALA A 237 9.43 -5.40 -22.71
N LEU A 238 8.23 -4.85 -22.48
CA LEU A 238 7.02 -5.60 -22.14
C LEU A 238 6.28 -6.16 -23.37
N ASN A 239 6.59 -5.73 -24.59
CA ASN A 239 5.98 -6.29 -25.80
C ASN A 239 6.14 -7.81 -25.97
N PRO A 240 7.23 -8.49 -25.57
CA PRO A 240 7.25 -9.96 -25.55
C PRO A 240 6.21 -10.58 -24.59
N LEU A 241 5.93 -9.94 -23.43
CA LEU A 241 4.84 -10.37 -22.54
C LEU A 241 3.46 -10.21 -23.20
N LYS A 242 3.30 -9.25 -24.12
CA LYS A 242 2.08 -9.07 -24.93
C LYS A 242 1.80 -10.27 -25.81
N SER A 243 2.82 -10.80 -26.49
CA SER A 243 2.71 -12.03 -27.27
C SER A 243 2.31 -13.21 -26.38
N PHE A 244 2.88 -13.29 -25.18
CA PHE A 244 2.50 -14.26 -24.16
C PHE A 244 1.02 -14.15 -23.71
N SER A 245 0.48 -12.94 -23.52
CA SER A 245 -0.92 -12.75 -23.10
C SER A 245 -1.94 -13.27 -24.12
N LYS A 246 -1.63 -13.19 -25.43
CA LYS A 246 -2.51 -13.71 -26.49
C LYS A 246 -2.64 -15.23 -26.44
N TYR A 247 -1.58 -15.94 -26.06
CA TYR A 247 -1.59 -17.40 -25.90
C TYR A 247 -2.34 -17.85 -24.63
N PHE A 248 -2.45 -16.98 -23.63
CA PHE A 248 -3.03 -17.28 -22.32
C PHE A 248 -4.38 -16.60 -22.08
N ASN A 249 -5.20 -16.50 -23.11
CA ASN A 249 -6.56 -15.96 -23.00
C ASN A 249 -7.49 -16.87 -22.17
N ASN A 250 -7.10 -18.13 -21.93
CA ASN A 250 -7.79 -19.06 -21.04
C ASN A 250 -7.39 -18.88 -19.57
N LYS A 251 -8.34 -19.09 -18.65
CA LYS A 251 -8.14 -18.98 -17.18
C LYS A 251 -6.93 -19.79 -16.67
N PHE A 252 -6.66 -20.95 -17.28
CA PHE A 252 -5.50 -21.79 -16.98
C PHE A 252 -4.16 -21.15 -17.33
N GLY A 253 -4.13 -20.31 -18.36
CA GLY A 253 -2.94 -19.65 -18.83
C GLY A 253 -2.36 -18.63 -17.86
N VAL A 254 -3.24 -17.94 -17.15
CA VAL A 254 -2.84 -16.98 -16.12
C VAL A 254 -2.24 -17.69 -14.90
N ILE A 255 -2.76 -18.86 -14.54
CA ILE A 255 -2.21 -19.71 -13.47
C ILE A 255 -0.82 -20.20 -13.86
N ILE A 256 -0.63 -20.64 -15.11
CA ILE A 256 0.68 -21.07 -15.63
C ILE A 256 1.66 -19.89 -15.69
N CYS A 257 1.23 -18.70 -16.13
CA CYS A 257 2.05 -17.49 -16.11
C CYS A 257 2.45 -17.11 -14.69
N PHE A 258 1.52 -17.15 -13.73
CA PHE A 258 1.82 -16.90 -12.33
C PHE A 258 2.85 -17.92 -11.80
N GLY A 259 2.66 -19.21 -12.11
CA GLY A 259 3.64 -20.26 -11.81
C GLY A 259 5.02 -20.02 -12.43
N LEU A 260 5.08 -19.56 -13.68
CA LEU A 260 6.34 -19.20 -14.35
C LEU A 260 7.01 -17.98 -13.72
N ILE A 261 6.24 -16.96 -13.33
CA ILE A 261 6.77 -15.78 -12.65
C ILE A 261 7.32 -16.17 -11.29
N LEU A 262 6.65 -17.06 -10.56
CA LEU A 262 7.14 -17.63 -9.30
C LEU A 262 8.48 -18.38 -9.50
N LEU A 263 8.59 -19.18 -10.58
CA LEU A 263 9.84 -19.87 -10.91
C LEU A 263 10.94 -18.88 -11.28
N PHE A 264 10.65 -17.88 -12.11
CA PHE A 264 11.63 -16.86 -12.51
C PHE A 264 12.06 -15.96 -11.33
N SER A 265 11.15 -15.61 -10.41
CA SER A 265 11.50 -14.84 -9.22
C SER A 265 12.49 -15.61 -8.32
N SER A 266 12.39 -16.94 -8.25
CA SER A 266 13.35 -17.76 -7.51
C SER A 266 14.77 -17.66 -8.06
N VAL A 267 14.91 -17.66 -9.40
CA VAL A 267 16.19 -17.58 -10.11
C VAL A 267 16.77 -16.18 -9.97
N ILE A 268 15.95 -15.14 -10.18
CA ILE A 268 16.36 -13.74 -10.03
C ILE A 268 16.86 -13.47 -8.61
N MET A 269 16.14 -13.95 -7.59
CA MET A 269 16.57 -13.77 -6.20
C MET A 269 17.85 -14.53 -5.87
N LYS A 270 18.04 -15.74 -6.41
CA LYS A 270 19.31 -16.49 -6.28
C LYS A 270 20.47 -15.73 -6.89
N SER A 271 20.29 -15.20 -8.10
CA SER A 271 21.31 -14.40 -8.79
C SER A 271 21.60 -13.11 -8.02
N LEU A 272 20.57 -12.44 -7.50
CA LEU A 272 20.73 -11.25 -6.66
C LEU A 272 21.52 -11.57 -5.39
N LEU A 273 21.16 -12.65 -4.69
CA LEU A 273 21.87 -13.14 -3.51
C LEU A 273 23.35 -13.41 -3.80
N SER A 274 23.63 -14.13 -4.90
CA SER A 274 25.01 -14.43 -5.33
C SER A 274 25.80 -13.18 -5.70
N PHE A 275 25.14 -12.18 -6.26
CA PHE A 275 25.74 -10.89 -6.57
C PHE A 275 26.01 -10.08 -5.29
N THR A 276 25.06 -10.07 -4.35
CA THR A 276 25.23 -9.38 -3.07
C THR A 276 26.28 -10.04 -2.18
N SER A 277 26.41 -11.38 -2.21
CA SER A 277 27.49 -12.07 -1.51
C SER A 277 28.84 -11.75 -2.15
N ALA A 278 28.92 -11.66 -3.48
CA ALA A 278 30.13 -11.21 -4.17
C ALA A 278 30.45 -9.72 -3.87
N LEU A 279 29.45 -8.89 -3.57
CA LEU A 279 29.67 -7.51 -3.11
C LEU A 279 30.12 -7.46 -1.64
N SER A 280 29.62 -8.35 -0.79
CA SER A 280 29.96 -8.39 0.64
C SER A 280 31.44 -8.73 0.88
N SER A 281 32.10 -9.40 -0.06
CA SER A 281 33.56 -9.57 -0.04
C SER A 281 34.35 -8.30 -0.34
N PHE A 282 33.70 -7.24 -0.87
CA PHE A 282 34.32 -5.92 -1.09
C PHE A 282 34.02 -4.93 0.03
N ASP A 283 32.91 -5.07 0.75
CA ASP A 283 32.52 -4.18 1.86
C ASP A 283 31.76 -4.96 2.95
N GLY A 284 32.38 -5.08 4.13
CA GLY A 284 31.83 -5.81 5.28
C GLY A 284 30.54 -5.20 5.85
N SER A 285 30.23 -3.93 5.57
CA SER A 285 28.98 -3.30 5.98
C SER A 285 27.75 -3.85 5.23
N VAL A 286 27.96 -4.42 4.04
CA VAL A 286 26.93 -5.10 3.24
C VAL A 286 26.61 -6.46 3.84
N SER A 287 27.62 -7.19 4.34
CA SER A 287 27.47 -8.46 5.06
C SER A 287 26.57 -8.30 6.28
N GLN A 288 26.90 -7.37 7.19
CA GLN A 288 26.12 -7.14 8.42
C GLN A 288 24.66 -6.78 8.14
N LYS A 289 24.40 -5.98 7.09
CA LYS A 289 23.02 -5.66 6.69
C LYS A 289 22.30 -6.86 6.10
N LEU A 290 22.94 -7.67 5.27
CA LEU A 290 22.36 -8.91 4.73
C LEU A 290 22.02 -9.88 5.86
N ASP A 291 22.88 -10.02 6.87
CA ASP A 291 22.62 -10.84 8.04
C ASP A 291 21.45 -10.31 8.88
N THR A 292 21.27 -8.98 8.94
CA THR A 292 20.09 -8.35 9.57
C THR A 292 18.78 -8.63 8.80
N TYR A 293 18.87 -8.91 7.49
CA TYR A 293 17.74 -9.25 6.64
C TYR A 293 17.55 -10.75 6.41
N GLY A 294 18.54 -11.58 6.74
CA GLY A 294 18.43 -13.04 6.80
C GLY A 294 17.62 -13.41 8.03
N GLY A 295 16.40 -13.88 7.83
CA GLY A 295 15.58 -14.38 8.92
C GLY A 295 16.29 -15.53 9.62
N GLY A 296 16.45 -15.43 10.94
CA GLY A 296 16.83 -16.57 11.78
C GLY A 296 15.94 -17.75 11.44
N GLY A 297 16.56 -18.91 11.23
CA GLY A 297 15.90 -20.12 10.72
C GLY A 297 14.80 -20.62 11.64
N ASP A 298 13.59 -20.13 11.45
CA ASP A 298 12.41 -20.82 11.95
C ASP A 298 12.09 -21.99 11.00
N ASP A 299 12.39 -23.18 11.51
CA ASP A 299 12.09 -24.53 10.99
C ASP A 299 10.58 -24.84 10.90
N SER A 300 9.72 -23.82 10.78
CA SER A 300 8.33 -24.08 10.43
C SER A 300 8.28 -24.57 8.98
N SER A 301 7.62 -25.71 8.75
CA SER A 301 7.48 -26.30 7.42
C SER A 301 6.97 -25.26 6.40
N PHE A 302 7.45 -25.33 5.16
CA PHE A 302 7.00 -24.43 4.07
C PHE A 302 5.46 -24.39 3.93
N GLY A 303 4.78 -25.49 4.27
CA GLY A 303 3.32 -25.59 4.30
C GLY A 303 2.66 -24.67 5.35
N ASP A 304 3.22 -24.56 6.55
CA ASP A 304 2.71 -23.69 7.61
C ASP A 304 2.94 -22.20 7.29
N LYS A 305 4.09 -21.90 6.65
CA LYS A 305 4.37 -20.55 6.12
C LYS A 305 3.36 -20.15 5.04
N ILE A 306 2.96 -21.06 4.15
CA ILE A 306 1.95 -20.78 3.11
C ILE A 306 0.55 -20.60 3.70
N LYS A 307 0.14 -21.44 4.65
CA LYS A 307 -1.22 -21.41 5.23
C LYS A 307 -1.52 -20.04 5.86
N ASN A 308 -0.55 -19.45 6.53
CA ASN A 308 -0.68 -18.13 7.16
C ASN A 308 -0.55 -16.96 6.16
N GLN A 309 -0.24 -17.25 4.90
CA GLN A 309 0.04 -16.26 3.84
C GLN A 309 -0.92 -16.36 2.65
N ILE A 310 -2.02 -17.11 2.78
CA ILE A 310 -3.01 -17.31 1.70
C ILE A 310 -3.59 -15.98 1.19
N ARG A 311 -3.93 -15.05 2.09
CA ARG A 311 -4.54 -13.76 1.72
C ARG A 311 -3.61 -12.91 0.84
N PRO A 312 -2.34 -12.63 1.22
CA PRO A 312 -1.38 -11.96 0.34
C PRO A 312 -1.19 -12.65 -1.01
N ILE A 313 -1.12 -13.99 -1.03
CA ILE A 313 -1.02 -14.75 -2.28
C ILE A 313 -2.23 -14.50 -3.18
N LEU A 314 -3.44 -14.48 -2.61
CA LEU A 314 -4.67 -14.16 -3.36
C LEU A 314 -4.66 -12.74 -3.89
N ASP A 315 -4.28 -11.74 -3.08
CA ASP A 315 -4.19 -10.35 -3.52
C ASP A 315 -3.18 -10.19 -4.66
N TYR A 316 -1.99 -10.80 -4.55
CA TYR A 316 -1.00 -10.81 -5.62
C TYR A 316 -1.54 -11.47 -6.88
N THR A 317 -2.22 -12.62 -6.74
CA THR A 317 -2.80 -13.35 -7.86
C THR A 317 -3.87 -12.53 -8.58
N ILE A 318 -4.80 -11.93 -7.83
CA ILE A 318 -5.88 -11.10 -8.37
C ILE A 318 -5.30 -9.92 -9.14
N ILE A 319 -4.38 -9.16 -8.53
CA ILE A 319 -3.77 -8.00 -9.17
C ILE A 319 -2.96 -8.42 -10.41
N SER A 320 -2.20 -9.52 -10.33
CA SER A 320 -1.51 -10.08 -11.50
C SER A 320 -2.46 -10.45 -12.63
N ILE A 321 -3.61 -11.07 -12.35
CA ILE A 321 -4.63 -11.38 -13.37
C ILE A 321 -5.06 -10.11 -14.11
N PHE A 322 -5.31 -9.01 -13.37
CA PHE A 322 -5.67 -7.74 -13.99
C PHE A 322 -4.52 -7.12 -14.80
N ILE A 323 -3.27 -7.22 -14.34
CA ILE A 323 -2.10 -6.78 -15.12
C ILE A 323 -2.02 -7.55 -16.45
N PHE A 324 -2.11 -8.88 -16.42
CA PHE A 324 -2.01 -9.71 -17.61
C PHE A 324 -3.18 -9.55 -18.58
N ARG A 325 -4.37 -9.22 -18.07
CA ARG A 325 -5.55 -8.91 -18.89
C ARG A 325 -5.62 -7.47 -19.37
N SER A 326 -4.86 -6.57 -18.76
CA SER A 326 -4.83 -5.16 -19.18
C SER A 326 -4.21 -5.04 -20.57
N ASP A 327 -4.90 -4.33 -21.47
CA ASP A 327 -4.36 -4.09 -22.81
C ASP A 327 -3.26 -3.03 -22.73
N LEU A 328 -2.02 -3.48 -22.51
CA LEU A 328 -0.82 -2.64 -22.45
C LEU A 328 -0.59 -1.83 -23.76
N SER A 329 -1.35 -2.07 -24.83
CA SER A 329 -1.30 -1.26 -26.05
C SER A 329 -2.19 0.00 -26.01
N LYS A 330 -3.27 0.00 -25.21
CA LYS A 330 -4.08 1.21 -24.95
C LYS A 330 -3.33 2.22 -24.10
N ILE A 331 -2.42 1.75 -23.26
CA ILE A 331 -1.43 2.55 -22.55
C ILE A 331 -0.70 3.46 -23.56
N ASN A 332 -0.20 2.95 -24.68
CA ASN A 332 0.43 3.81 -25.71
C ASN A 332 -0.47 4.91 -26.29
N ARG A 333 -1.80 4.75 -26.23
CA ARG A 333 -2.79 5.73 -26.76
C ARG A 333 -3.36 6.69 -25.71
N ILE A 334 -3.27 6.36 -24.42
CA ILE A 334 -3.81 7.18 -23.31
C ILE A 334 -2.79 8.22 -22.87
N HIS A 335 -3.29 9.42 -22.54
CA HIS A 335 -2.56 10.61 -22.08
C HIS A 335 -1.30 10.32 -21.22
N SER A 336 -0.24 11.08 -21.47
CA SER A 336 1.12 10.80 -20.97
C SER A 336 1.23 10.71 -19.44
N LYS A 337 0.42 11.48 -18.68
CA LYS A 337 0.49 11.57 -17.21
C LYS A 337 -0.16 10.37 -16.50
N THR A 338 -1.43 10.06 -16.76
CA THR A 338 -2.17 8.93 -16.15
C THR A 338 -1.43 7.61 -16.36
N ASN A 339 -0.82 7.47 -17.53
CA ASN A 339 -0.05 6.31 -17.90
C ASN A 339 1.25 6.13 -17.09
N ARG A 340 1.99 7.21 -16.82
CA ARG A 340 3.21 7.14 -15.99
C ARG A 340 2.90 6.62 -14.59
N ARG A 341 1.80 7.08 -13.98
CA ARG A 341 1.36 6.64 -12.66
C ARG A 341 1.02 5.15 -12.65
N TYR A 342 0.28 4.68 -13.65
CA TYR A 342 -0.05 3.27 -13.81
C TYR A 342 1.20 2.38 -13.94
N ILE A 343 2.18 2.80 -14.77
CA ILE A 343 3.45 2.07 -14.92
C ILE A 343 4.20 2.00 -13.59
N ARG A 344 4.30 3.11 -12.85
CA ARG A 344 4.97 3.16 -11.55
C ARG A 344 4.32 2.23 -10.51
N TRP A 345 2.98 2.14 -10.53
CA TRP A 345 2.26 1.18 -9.68
C TRP A 345 2.56 -0.26 -10.06
N ILE A 346 2.57 -0.60 -11.35
CA ILE A 346 2.92 -1.94 -11.85
C ILE A 346 4.35 -2.31 -11.45
N THR A 347 5.31 -1.42 -11.64
CA THR A 347 6.72 -1.70 -11.36
C THR A 347 6.98 -1.81 -9.86
N THR A 348 6.32 -0.97 -9.05
CA THR A 348 6.36 -1.09 -7.59
C THR A 348 5.71 -2.40 -7.13
N PHE A 349 4.59 -2.81 -7.75
CA PHE A 349 3.95 -4.09 -7.49
C PHE A 349 4.88 -5.27 -7.78
N PHE A 350 5.53 -5.31 -8.95
CA PHE A 350 6.48 -6.37 -9.28
C PHE A 350 7.71 -6.37 -8.39
N LEU A 351 8.24 -5.19 -8.03
CA LEU A 351 9.34 -5.07 -7.08
C LEU A 351 8.97 -5.71 -5.74
N LEU A 352 7.80 -5.36 -5.19
CA LEU A 352 7.31 -5.95 -3.94
C LEU A 352 7.03 -7.44 -4.06
N PHE A 353 6.48 -7.89 -5.19
CA PHE A 353 6.25 -9.31 -5.46
C PHE A 353 7.56 -10.12 -5.46
N LEU A 354 8.61 -9.60 -6.10
CA LEU A 354 9.93 -10.23 -6.11
C LEU A 354 10.51 -10.36 -4.69
N LEU A 355 10.42 -9.28 -3.90
CA LEU A 355 10.90 -9.26 -2.52
C LEU A 355 10.10 -10.21 -1.63
N TYR A 356 8.78 -10.27 -1.81
CA TYR A 356 7.89 -11.17 -1.08
C TYR A 356 8.21 -12.62 -1.39
N PHE A 357 8.39 -12.95 -2.67
CA PHE A 357 8.79 -14.29 -3.04
C PHE A 357 10.18 -14.65 -2.51
N GLY A 358 11.13 -13.70 -2.54
CA GLY A 358 12.44 -13.84 -1.91
C GLY A 358 12.33 -14.15 -0.40
N SER A 359 11.40 -13.52 0.32
CA SER A 359 11.14 -13.81 1.73
C SER A 359 10.64 -15.24 1.97
N LEU A 360 9.72 -15.72 1.12
CA LEU A 360 9.18 -17.07 1.25
C LEU A 360 10.19 -18.17 0.92
N THR A 361 11.07 -17.94 -0.05
CA THR A 361 11.99 -18.97 -0.57
C THR A 361 13.36 -18.97 0.10
N TYR A 362 13.89 -17.80 0.45
CA TYR A 362 15.25 -17.64 0.98
C TYR A 362 15.26 -17.10 2.41
N GLY A 363 14.10 -16.94 3.05
CA GLY A 363 14.02 -16.46 4.43
C GLY A 363 14.35 -14.97 4.60
N PHE A 364 14.28 -14.17 3.53
CA PHE A 364 14.41 -12.71 3.65
C PHE A 364 13.37 -12.12 4.60
N ASN A 365 13.72 -11.03 5.26
CA ASN A 365 12.86 -10.36 6.21
C ASN A 365 11.57 -9.81 5.56
N LEU A 366 10.42 -10.36 5.96
CA LEU A 366 9.08 -9.95 5.51
C LEU A 366 8.80 -8.45 5.67
N ARG A 367 9.52 -7.76 6.58
CA ARG A 367 9.41 -6.30 6.80
C ARG A 367 9.59 -5.49 5.52
N ILE A 368 10.40 -5.97 4.58
CA ILE A 368 10.65 -5.33 3.28
C ILE A 368 9.36 -5.26 2.42
N THR A 369 8.44 -6.21 2.63
CA THR A 369 7.19 -6.38 1.86
C THR A 369 5.95 -5.95 2.63
N SER A 370 6.15 -5.35 3.81
CA SER A 370 5.12 -4.88 4.76
C SER A 370 3.99 -4.10 4.10
N ILE A 371 4.25 -3.47 2.96
CA ILE A 371 3.35 -2.54 2.28
C ILE A 371 2.24 -3.22 1.55
N PHE A 372 2.60 -4.23 0.77
CA PHE A 372 1.60 -5.02 0.08
C PHE A 372 0.73 -5.73 1.11
N PHE A 373 1.34 -6.14 2.23
CA PHE A 373 0.64 -6.75 3.35
C PHE A 373 -0.26 -5.77 4.10
N CYS A 374 0.16 -4.53 4.33
CA CYS A 374 -0.56 -3.57 5.15
C CYS A 374 -1.56 -2.73 4.37
N ILE A 375 -1.22 -2.29 3.16
CA ILE A 375 -2.01 -1.35 2.37
C ILE A 375 -2.27 -1.84 0.93
N PRO A 376 -2.78 -3.08 0.73
CA PRO A 376 -3.00 -3.64 -0.61
C PRO A 376 -4.02 -2.85 -1.44
N GLY A 377 -4.94 -2.13 -0.80
CA GLY A 377 -6.00 -1.35 -1.46
C GLY A 377 -5.49 -0.31 -2.44
N PHE A 378 -4.31 0.27 -2.22
CA PHE A 378 -3.71 1.21 -3.19
C PHE A 378 -3.29 0.51 -4.49
N PHE A 379 -2.91 -0.77 -4.45
CA PHE A 379 -2.54 -1.54 -5.64
C PHE A 379 -3.74 -1.97 -6.48
N TYR A 380 -4.95 -1.97 -5.90
CA TYR A 380 -6.18 -2.20 -6.65
C TYR A 380 -6.47 -1.08 -7.67
N ILE A 381 -5.74 0.05 -7.64
CA ILE A 381 -5.73 1.00 -8.76
C ILE A 381 -5.44 0.31 -10.09
N ILE A 382 -4.57 -0.70 -10.09
CA ILE A 382 -4.19 -1.41 -11.30
C ILE A 382 -5.40 -2.12 -11.90
N ALA A 383 -6.21 -2.77 -11.06
CA ALA A 383 -7.44 -3.42 -11.49
C ALA A 383 -8.50 -2.40 -11.93
N LEU A 384 -8.71 -1.34 -11.14
CA LEU A 384 -9.70 -0.30 -11.38
C LEU A 384 -9.42 0.53 -12.65
N SER A 385 -8.15 0.73 -13.01
CA SER A 385 -7.78 1.48 -14.22
C SER A 385 -7.58 0.61 -15.46
N SER A 386 -7.83 -0.70 -15.37
CA SER A 386 -7.55 -1.65 -16.47
C SER A 386 -8.56 -1.60 -17.63
N ASP A 387 -9.64 -0.81 -17.53
CA ASP A 387 -10.83 -0.78 -18.42
C ASP A 387 -11.57 -2.13 -18.55
N LYS A 388 -11.00 -3.26 -18.09
CA LYS A 388 -11.55 -4.62 -18.25
C LYS A 388 -12.75 -4.93 -17.36
N LEU A 389 -12.93 -4.18 -16.29
CA LEU A 389 -14.13 -4.25 -15.47
C LEU A 389 -15.36 -3.66 -16.19
N ASP A 390 -15.16 -2.85 -17.23
CA ASP A 390 -16.26 -2.22 -17.98
C ASP A 390 -16.69 -3.03 -19.21
N ASP A 391 -15.82 -3.89 -19.75
CA ASP A 391 -16.08 -4.74 -20.92
C ASP A 391 -17.13 -5.87 -20.63
N VAL A 392 -17.53 -6.08 -19.36
CA VAL A 392 -18.46 -7.16 -18.94
C VAL A 392 -19.94 -6.74 -19.04
N TYR A 393 -20.22 -5.44 -19.22
CA TYR A 393 -21.58 -4.88 -19.26
C TYR A 393 -21.88 -4.08 -20.54
N SER A 394 -21.07 -4.27 -21.58
CA SER A 394 -21.34 -3.84 -22.96
C SER A 394 -21.59 -5.06 -23.82
#